data_AF-A0A7C9EPG6-F1
#
_entry.id   AF-A0A7C9EPG6-F1
#
_cell.length_a   1.000
_cell.length_b   1.000
_cell.length_c   1.000
_cell.angle_alpha   90.00
_cell.angle_beta   90.00
_cell.angle_gamma   90.00
#
_symmetry.space_group_name_H-M   'P 1'
#
loop_
_entity.id
_entity.type
_entity.pdbx_description
1 polymer ?
#
loop_
_entity_poly.entity_id
_entity_poly.type
_entity_poly.pdbx_seq_one_letter_code
_entity_poly.pdbx_strand_id
1 'polypeptide(L)'
;ALKDEDILFCDLSGRHKSLYSIYCKMMKKNLTMDQIHDIYGLRLIVENEDDCFRALKVVHQLWAEVPGKLKNYIHCPKFNGYQSLHTVVVGEGMAPLEVQIRTREMHLQAEFGFAAHWRYKEGDCEHSSFVLQMVEWARWVVTWHCETMNKSQTSVQCANPVRPPCKFPSHSEGCPYSYKPQSIHDSPVFVILIENDKMSVQ
;
A
#
# COMPACT_ATOMS: atom_id res chain seq x y z
N ALA A 1 20.34 -0.71 -20.91
CA ALA A 1 20.14 -1.86 -20.01
C ALA A 1 18.69 -2.32 -19.99
N LEU A 2 17.77 -1.67 -19.26
CA LEU A 2 16.36 -2.12 -19.18
C LEU A 2 15.64 -2.21 -20.54
N LYS A 3 15.89 -1.24 -21.43
CA LYS A 3 15.34 -1.25 -22.80
C LYS A 3 15.97 -2.32 -23.69
N ASP A 4 17.25 -2.63 -23.48
CA ASP A 4 17.98 -3.62 -24.30
C ASP A 4 17.50 -5.04 -23.99
N GLU A 5 17.07 -5.26 -22.75
CA GLU A 5 16.43 -6.48 -22.30
C GLU A 5 14.92 -6.51 -22.59
N ASP A 6 14.33 -5.51 -23.25
CA ASP A 6 12.88 -5.44 -23.50
C ASP A 6 12.03 -5.55 -22.21
N ILE A 7 12.42 -4.78 -21.19
CA ILE A 7 11.65 -4.64 -19.95
C ILE A 7 10.85 -3.34 -20.02
N LEU A 8 9.53 -3.46 -20.03
CA LEU A 8 8.61 -2.32 -19.99
C LEU A 8 8.54 -1.78 -18.55
N PHE A 9 8.95 -0.52 -18.39
CA PHE A 9 8.84 0.21 -17.12
C PHE A 9 7.95 1.43 -17.29
N CYS A 10 7.13 1.70 -16.28
CA CYS A 10 6.19 2.82 -16.27
C CYS A 10 6.85 4.10 -15.77
N ASP A 11 7.68 3.98 -14.72
CA ASP A 11 8.31 5.11 -14.04
C ASP A 11 9.64 4.71 -13.41
N LEU A 12 10.58 5.66 -13.40
CA LEU A 12 11.87 5.55 -12.73
C LEU A 12 12.14 6.86 -12.01
N SER A 13 12.12 6.81 -10.68
CA SER A 13 12.23 8.01 -9.84
C SER A 13 13.29 7.85 -8.75
N GLY A 14 13.98 8.95 -8.47
CA GLY A 14 14.92 9.05 -7.35
C GLY A 14 14.16 9.18 -6.02
N ARG A 15 14.53 8.36 -5.04
CA ARG A 15 14.00 8.38 -3.68
C ARG A 15 15.08 8.92 -2.73
N HIS A 16 14.83 10.07 -2.14
CA HIS A 16 15.64 10.60 -1.05
C HIS A 16 14.96 10.36 0.30
N LYS A 17 15.73 9.95 1.31
CA LYS A 17 15.23 9.82 2.67
C LYS A 17 15.30 11.16 3.39
N SER A 18 14.22 11.58 4.05
CA SER A 18 14.24 12.78 4.90
C SER A 18 15.26 12.64 6.03
N LEU A 19 16.00 13.72 6.33
CA LEU A 19 17.00 13.77 7.40
C LEU A 19 16.43 13.32 8.75
N TYR A 20 15.19 13.71 9.07
CA TYR A 20 14.51 13.26 10.29
C TYR A 20 14.33 11.75 10.33
N SER A 21 13.95 11.13 9.20
CA SER A 21 13.82 9.67 9.10
C SER A 21 15.16 8.95 9.16
N ILE A 22 16.25 9.57 8.70
CA ILE A 22 17.62 9.06 8.87
C ILE A 22 17.97 9.08 10.35
N TYR A 23 17.81 10.22 11.02
CA TYR A 23 18.09 10.39 12.45
C TYR A 23 17.31 9.39 13.31
N CYS A 24 15.99 9.27 13.12
CA CYS A 24 15.18 8.30 13.84
C CYS A 24 15.65 6.85 13.60
N LYS A 25 16.14 6.53 12.40
CA LYS A 25 16.67 5.19 12.08
C LYS A 25 18.02 4.95 12.77
N MET A 26 18.90 5.95 12.81
CA MET A 26 20.16 5.91 13.57
C MET A 26 19.87 5.59 15.03
N MET A 27 18.97 6.36 15.66
CA MET A 27 18.62 6.17 17.08
C MET A 27 17.97 4.81 17.35
N LYS A 28 16.96 4.40 16.55
CA LYS A 28 16.22 3.15 16.79
C LYS A 28 17.06 1.89 16.58
N LYS A 29 18.04 1.93 15.68
CA LYS A 29 18.89 0.77 15.35
C LYS A 29 20.30 0.86 15.90
N ASN A 30 20.60 1.93 16.62
CA ASN A 30 21.94 2.25 17.12
C ASN A 30 23.01 2.15 16.01
N LEU A 31 22.75 2.80 14.88
CA LEU A 31 23.60 2.79 13.68
C LEU A 31 24.31 4.13 13.49
N THR A 32 25.56 4.09 13.04
CA THR A 32 26.28 5.28 12.57
C THR A 32 25.82 5.68 11.16
N MET A 33 26.12 6.91 10.75
CA MET A 33 25.71 7.43 9.44
C MET A 33 26.24 6.56 8.28
N ASP A 34 27.47 6.08 8.39
CA ASP A 34 28.13 5.24 7.38
C ASP A 34 27.46 3.86 7.21
N GLN A 35 26.71 3.41 8.21
CA GLN A 35 25.97 2.14 8.17
C GLN A 35 24.57 2.29 7.54
N ILE A 36 24.18 3.52 7.17
CA ILE A 36 22.86 3.78 6.58
C ILE A 36 22.96 3.71 5.06
N HIS A 37 22.49 2.59 4.53
CA HIS A 37 22.52 2.32 3.09
C HIS A 37 21.29 2.85 2.32
N ASP A 38 20.24 3.31 2.99
CA ASP A 38 18.98 3.77 2.38
C ASP A 38 18.84 5.30 2.34
N ILE A 39 19.96 6.01 2.29
CA ILE A 39 19.97 7.48 2.14
C ILE A 39 19.54 7.83 0.72
N TYR A 40 20.24 7.22 -0.25
CA TYR A 40 19.95 7.32 -1.67
C TYR A 40 19.22 6.06 -2.11
N GLY A 41 18.15 6.25 -2.86
CA GLY A 41 17.45 5.14 -3.47
C GLY A 41 16.89 5.45 -4.84
N LEU A 42 16.62 4.40 -5.58
CA LEU A 42 15.90 4.41 -6.84
C LEU A 42 14.62 3.60 -6.70
N ARG A 43 13.55 4.10 -7.31
CA ARG A 43 12.28 3.40 -7.42
C ARG A 43 12.02 3.13 -8.88
N LEU A 44 11.86 1.85 -9.21
CA LEU A 44 11.49 1.39 -10.53
C LEU A 44 10.07 0.78 -10.47
N ILE A 45 9.18 1.30 -11.30
CA ILE A 45 7.81 0.81 -11.45
C ILE A 45 7.70 0.09 -12.79
N VAL A 46 7.29 -1.18 -12.74
CA VAL A 46 7.10 -2.03 -13.92
C VAL A 46 5.65 -2.46 -14.06
N GLU A 47 5.29 -3.09 -15.18
CA GLU A 47 3.92 -3.57 -15.41
C GLU A 47 3.65 -4.88 -14.66
N ASN A 48 4.52 -5.89 -14.78
CA ASN A 48 4.27 -7.25 -14.27
C ASN A 48 5.24 -7.67 -13.14
N GLU A 49 4.86 -8.70 -12.39
CA GLU A 49 5.72 -9.28 -11.34
C GLU A 49 6.98 -9.94 -11.93
N ASP A 50 6.85 -10.64 -13.05
CA ASP A 50 8.01 -11.25 -13.74
C ASP A 50 9.05 -10.19 -14.14
N ASP A 51 8.58 -9.03 -14.60
CA ASP A 51 9.44 -7.89 -14.94
C ASP A 51 10.14 -7.30 -13.71
N CYS A 52 9.57 -7.46 -12.50
CA CYS A 52 10.26 -7.07 -11.27
C CYS A 52 11.54 -7.89 -11.07
N PHE A 53 11.45 -9.21 -11.29
CA PHE A 53 12.60 -10.12 -11.14
C PHE A 53 13.59 -9.99 -12.28
N ARG A 54 13.12 -9.74 -13.51
CA ARG A 54 14.01 -9.43 -14.65
C ARG A 54 14.77 -8.13 -14.41
N ALA A 55 14.09 -7.08 -13.96
CA ALA A 55 14.74 -5.82 -13.63
C ALA A 55 15.74 -5.97 -12.47
N LEU A 56 15.45 -6.82 -11.48
CA LEU A 56 16.40 -7.14 -10.41
C LEU A 56 17.71 -7.73 -10.97
N LYS A 57 17.63 -8.66 -11.93
CA LYS A 57 18.82 -9.22 -12.59
C LYS A 57 19.63 -8.14 -13.30
N VAL A 58 18.96 -7.24 -14.03
CA VAL A 58 19.63 -6.11 -14.69
C VAL A 58 20.34 -5.21 -13.69
N VAL A 59 19.71 -4.90 -12.56
CA VAL A 59 20.33 -4.11 -11.48
C VAL A 59 21.59 -4.79 -10.94
N HIS A 60 21.56 -6.10 -10.73
CA HIS A 60 22.72 -6.88 -10.25
C HIS A 60 23.82 -7.08 -11.30
N GLN A 61 23.51 -6.93 -12.59
CA GLN A 61 24.52 -6.88 -13.66
C GLN A 61 25.22 -5.53 -13.74
N LEU A 62 24.49 -4.44 -13.45
CA LEU A 62 25.04 -3.08 -13.49
C LEU A 62 25.87 -2.74 -12.25
N TRP A 63 25.45 -3.22 -11.08
CA TRP A 63 26.10 -2.90 -9.81
C TRP A 63 26.28 -4.15 -8.94
N ALA A 64 27.39 -4.19 -8.22
CA ALA A 64 27.68 -5.27 -7.28
C ALA A 64 26.64 -5.29 -6.15
N GLU A 65 26.01 -6.44 -5.94
CA GLU A 65 25.06 -6.62 -4.86
C GLU A 65 25.73 -6.67 -3.49
N VAL A 66 25.03 -6.19 -2.45
CA VAL A 66 25.45 -6.35 -1.06
C VAL A 66 24.80 -7.62 -0.49
N PRO A 67 25.59 -8.66 -0.12
CA PRO A 67 25.04 -9.92 0.37
C PRO A 67 24.11 -9.74 1.58
N GLY A 68 23.01 -10.46 1.60
CA GLY A 68 22.03 -10.43 2.70
C GLY A 68 21.18 -9.15 2.78
N LYS A 69 21.25 -8.26 1.79
CA LYS A 69 20.42 -7.04 1.72
C LYS A 69 19.26 -7.11 0.73
N LEU A 70 19.10 -8.23 0.03
CA LEU A 70 17.90 -8.50 -0.77
C LEU A 70 16.71 -8.83 0.14
N LYS A 71 15.59 -8.14 -0.07
CA LYS A 71 14.32 -8.42 0.60
C LYS A 71 13.24 -8.60 -0.45
N ASN A 72 12.71 -9.81 -0.53
CA ASN A 72 11.64 -10.15 -1.44
C ASN A 72 10.28 -10.03 -0.73
N TYR A 73 9.70 -8.83 -0.73
CA TYR A 73 8.36 -8.63 -0.19
C TYR A 73 7.24 -9.03 -1.16
N ILE A 74 7.56 -9.45 -2.40
CA ILE A 74 6.56 -10.05 -3.30
C ILE A 74 6.23 -11.45 -2.78
N HIS A 75 7.25 -12.27 -2.48
CA HIS A 75 7.07 -13.62 -1.96
C HIS A 75 6.70 -13.65 -0.47
N CYS A 76 7.28 -12.76 0.33
CA CYS A 76 6.97 -12.62 1.76
C CYS A 76 6.48 -11.20 2.06
N PRO A 77 5.21 -10.87 1.76
CA PRO A 77 4.64 -9.56 2.06
C PRO A 77 4.73 -9.23 3.55
N LYS A 78 4.79 -7.94 3.87
CA LYS A 78 4.67 -7.50 5.27
C LYS A 78 3.23 -7.72 5.77
N PHE A 79 3.04 -7.69 7.08
CA PHE A 79 1.72 -7.81 7.71
C PHE A 79 0.68 -6.82 7.17
N ASN A 80 1.11 -5.63 6.74
CA ASN A 80 0.25 -4.63 6.13
C ASN A 80 0.01 -4.84 4.61
N GLY A 81 0.32 -6.01 4.06
CA GLY A 81 0.18 -6.29 2.63
C GLY A 81 1.18 -5.57 1.72
N TYR A 82 2.22 -4.93 2.28
CA TYR A 82 3.24 -4.26 1.47
C TYR A 82 4.06 -5.27 0.64
N GLN A 83 4.10 -5.03 -0.67
CA GLN A 83 4.85 -5.81 -1.66
C GLN A 83 5.80 -4.92 -2.46
N SER A 84 7.05 -5.40 -2.64
CA SER A 84 8.11 -4.80 -3.46
C SER A 84 9.39 -5.67 -3.34
N LEU A 85 10.27 -5.62 -4.34
CA LEU A 85 11.65 -6.11 -4.21
C LEU A 85 12.56 -4.99 -3.77
N HIS A 86 13.27 -5.15 -2.66
CA HIS A 86 14.28 -4.20 -2.19
C HIS A 86 15.65 -4.86 -2.28
N THR A 87 16.59 -4.20 -2.93
CA THR A 87 17.99 -4.62 -2.96
C THR A 87 18.90 -3.44 -2.67
N VAL A 88 20.06 -3.72 -2.09
CA VAL A 88 21.11 -2.72 -1.89
C VAL A 88 22.30 -3.13 -2.75
N VAL A 89 22.75 -2.20 -3.56
CA VAL A 89 23.90 -2.36 -4.45
C VAL A 89 24.95 -1.30 -4.15
N VAL A 90 26.19 -1.54 -4.57
CA VAL A 90 27.26 -0.55 -4.48
C VAL A 90 27.29 0.26 -5.77
N GLY A 91 26.89 1.53 -5.68
CA GLY A 91 26.87 2.46 -6.80
C GLY A 91 28.26 3.02 -7.15
N GLU A 92 28.29 3.87 -8.17
CA GLU A 92 29.49 4.62 -8.54
C GLU A 92 29.98 5.49 -7.35
N GLY A 93 31.27 5.41 -7.03
CA GLY A 93 31.85 6.10 -5.86
C GLY A 93 31.78 5.34 -4.54
N MET A 94 31.53 4.03 -4.56
CA MET A 94 31.43 3.16 -3.37
C MET A 94 30.29 3.55 -2.39
N ALA A 95 29.34 4.36 -2.85
CA ALA A 95 28.18 4.73 -2.07
C ALA A 95 27.09 3.64 -2.18
N PRO A 96 26.47 3.22 -1.06
CA PRO A 96 25.36 2.28 -1.09
C PRO A 96 24.13 2.92 -1.74
N LEU A 97 23.47 2.17 -2.62
CA LEU A 97 22.26 2.57 -3.32
C LEU A 97 21.15 1.53 -3.09
N GLU A 98 20.03 1.96 -2.52
CA GLU A 98 18.86 1.09 -2.35
C GLU A 98 17.96 1.16 -3.60
N VAL A 99 17.75 0.03 -4.29
CA VAL A 99 16.84 -0.06 -5.43
C VAL A 99 15.56 -0.77 -5.00
N GLN A 100 14.42 -0.15 -5.30
CA GLN A 100 13.09 -0.67 -5.01
C GLN A 100 12.33 -0.90 -6.31
N ILE A 101 11.97 -2.15 -6.56
CA ILE A 101 11.28 -2.57 -7.78
C ILE A 101 9.89 -3.06 -7.38
N ARG A 102 8.86 -2.62 -8.08
CA ARG A 102 7.47 -3.04 -7.82
C ARG A 102 6.60 -2.80 -9.04
N THR A 103 5.44 -3.46 -9.08
CA THR A 103 4.45 -3.21 -10.13
C THR A 103 3.69 -1.91 -9.90
N ARG A 104 2.96 -1.45 -10.92
CA ARG A 104 2.04 -0.30 -10.79
C ARG A 104 0.97 -0.52 -9.72
N GLU A 105 0.41 -1.73 -9.62
CA GLU A 105 -0.57 -2.08 -8.59
C GLU A 105 0.04 -2.04 -7.19
N MET A 106 1.21 -2.66 -7.00
CA MET A 106 1.95 -2.61 -5.74
C MET A 106 2.32 -1.17 -5.35
N HIS A 107 2.62 -0.32 -6.33
CA HIS A 107 2.85 1.10 -6.09
C HIS A 107 1.60 1.79 -5.54
N LEU A 108 0.44 1.61 -6.19
CA LEU A 108 -0.82 2.20 -5.74
C LEU A 108 -1.19 1.73 -4.32
N GLN A 109 -1.03 0.43 -4.02
CA GLN A 109 -1.29 -0.11 -2.69
C GLN A 109 -0.36 0.49 -1.62
N ALA A 110 0.91 0.70 -1.96
CA ALA A 110 1.90 1.24 -1.03
C ALA A 110 1.82 2.77 -0.82
N GLU A 111 1.15 3.52 -1.70
CA GLU A 111 0.94 4.97 -1.53
C GLU A 111 -0.46 5.29 -1.00
N PHE A 112 -1.50 4.61 -1.51
CA PHE A 112 -2.91 4.93 -1.25
C PHE A 112 -3.70 3.79 -0.62
N GLY A 113 -3.20 2.56 -0.70
CA GLY A 113 -3.91 1.38 -0.23
C GLY A 113 -3.67 1.05 1.23
N PHE A 114 -4.03 -0.17 1.60
CA PHE A 114 -3.89 -0.70 2.95
C PHE A 114 -2.42 -0.70 3.41
N ALA A 115 -1.49 -0.91 2.47
CA ALA A 115 -0.06 -0.90 2.72
C ALA A 115 0.56 0.51 2.82
N ALA A 116 -0.26 1.57 2.73
CA ALA A 116 0.22 2.95 2.65
C ALA A 116 0.96 3.40 3.92
N HIS A 117 2.25 3.73 3.77
CA HIS A 117 3.15 4.01 4.89
C HIS A 117 2.73 5.26 5.71
N TRP A 118 2.05 6.25 5.12
CA TRP A 118 1.64 7.46 5.84
C TRP A 118 0.66 7.16 6.98
N ARG A 119 -0.28 6.22 6.77
CA ARG A 119 -1.27 5.79 7.76
C ARG A 119 -0.67 5.15 9.03
N TYR A 120 0.58 4.70 8.98
CA TYR A 120 1.27 4.05 10.11
C TYR A 120 2.34 4.94 10.78
N LYS A 121 2.70 6.08 10.17
CA LYS A 121 3.72 7.00 10.70
C LYS A 121 3.13 8.09 11.60
N GLU A 122 1.83 8.31 11.56
CA GLU A 122 1.08 9.03 12.59
C GLU A 122 0.98 8.10 13.81
N GLY A 123 1.79 8.38 14.83
CA GLY A 123 2.06 7.46 15.94
C GLY A 123 0.89 7.17 16.88
N ASP A 124 1.10 6.14 17.71
CA ASP A 124 0.35 5.83 18.93
C ASP A 124 -1.16 5.68 18.82
N CYS A 125 -1.62 4.68 18.05
CA CYS A 125 -2.85 3.99 18.43
C CYS A 125 -2.49 2.74 19.24
N GLU A 126 -2.91 2.69 20.51
CA GLU A 126 -2.84 1.50 21.37
C GLU A 126 -3.62 0.30 20.80
N HIS A 127 -4.45 0.53 19.78
CA HIS A 127 -5.11 -0.50 19.02
C HIS A 127 -4.28 -0.88 17.80
N SER A 128 -4.06 -2.18 17.60
CA SER A 128 -3.32 -2.69 16.44
C SER A 128 -3.93 -2.07 15.18
N SER A 129 -3.09 -1.47 14.33
CA SER A 129 -3.51 -0.88 13.05
C SER A 129 -4.39 -1.82 12.19
N PHE A 130 -4.30 -3.14 12.41
CA PHE A 130 -5.18 -4.19 11.92
C PHE A 130 -6.67 -4.00 12.30
N VAL A 131 -6.97 -3.50 13.50
CA VAL A 131 -8.33 -3.22 13.97
C VAL A 131 -8.97 -2.07 13.19
N LEU A 132 -8.27 -0.96 13.00
CA LEU A 132 -8.80 0.17 12.20
C LEU A 132 -9.05 -0.25 10.74
N GLN A 133 -8.14 -1.05 10.21
CA GLN A 133 -8.22 -1.70 8.90
C GLN A 133 -9.44 -2.62 8.76
N MET A 134 -9.69 -3.44 9.78
CA MET A 134 -10.84 -4.34 9.83
C MET A 134 -12.16 -3.57 9.96
N VAL A 135 -12.16 -2.44 10.68
CA VAL A 135 -13.32 -1.53 10.79
C VAL A 135 -13.63 -0.82 9.47
N GLU A 136 -12.62 -0.34 8.74
CA GLU A 136 -12.84 0.26 7.41
C GLU A 136 -13.37 -0.77 6.40
N TRP A 137 -12.82 -1.99 6.42
CA TRP A 137 -13.28 -3.08 5.56
C TRP A 137 -14.71 -3.54 5.92
N ALA A 138 -15.00 -3.67 7.21
CA ALA A 138 -16.33 -3.97 7.71
C ALA A 138 -17.35 -2.91 7.31
N ARG A 139 -17.01 -1.62 7.45
CA ARG A 139 -17.83 -0.52 6.94
C ARG A 139 -18.13 -0.71 5.46
N TRP A 140 -17.12 -1.02 4.65
CA TRP A 140 -17.31 -1.24 3.21
C TRP A 140 -18.23 -2.43 2.91
N VAL A 141 -18.04 -3.58 3.58
CA VAL A 141 -18.90 -4.77 3.40
C VAL A 141 -20.34 -4.48 3.81
N VAL A 142 -20.55 -3.79 4.93
CA VAL A 142 -21.88 -3.36 5.38
C VAL A 142 -22.52 -2.42 4.34
N THR A 143 -21.76 -1.44 3.84
CA THR A 143 -22.24 -0.54 2.78
C THR A 143 -22.61 -1.31 1.52
N TRP A 144 -21.78 -2.26 1.10
CA TRP A 144 -22.05 -3.11 -0.05
C TRP A 144 -23.28 -4.00 0.17
N HIS A 145 -23.44 -4.58 1.36
CA HIS A 145 -24.62 -5.35 1.72
C HIS A 145 -25.88 -4.50 1.66
N CYS A 146 -25.87 -3.27 2.20
CA CYS A 146 -26.96 -2.31 2.07
C CYS A 146 -27.26 -1.97 0.59
N GLU A 147 -26.22 -1.75 -0.24
CA GLU A 147 -26.38 -1.54 -1.69
C GLU A 147 -27.07 -2.73 -2.39
N THR A 148 -26.74 -3.97 -2.00
CA THR A 148 -27.35 -5.19 -2.56
C THR A 148 -28.77 -5.44 -2.05
N MET A 149 -29.04 -5.21 -0.76
CA MET A 149 -30.36 -5.43 -0.14
C MET A 149 -31.39 -4.40 -0.59
N ASN A 150 -30.99 -3.14 -0.82
CA ASN A 150 -31.89 -2.11 -1.36
C ASN A 150 -32.25 -2.34 -2.84
N LYS A 151 -31.41 -3.06 -3.61
CA LYS A 151 -31.79 -3.51 -4.97
C LYS A 151 -32.96 -4.49 -4.96
N SER A 152 -33.09 -5.31 -3.92
CA SER A 152 -34.22 -6.24 -3.77
C SER A 152 -35.54 -5.59 -3.33
N GLN A 153 -35.52 -4.36 -2.78
CA GLN A 153 -36.73 -3.66 -2.37
C GLN A 153 -37.30 -2.70 -3.43
N THR A 154 -36.58 -2.42 -4.52
CA THR A 154 -37.10 -1.55 -5.59
C THR A 154 -37.83 -2.37 -6.65
N SER A 155 -38.84 -3.13 -6.24
CA SER A 155 -39.93 -3.50 -7.14
C SER A 155 -40.97 -2.40 -7.07
N VAL A 156 -41.14 -1.68 -8.18
CA VAL A 156 -42.16 -0.66 -8.50
C VAL A 156 -41.54 0.74 -8.74
N GLN A 157 -41.54 1.07 -10.04
CA GLN A 157 -41.22 2.33 -10.74
C GLN A 157 -39.82 2.47 -11.37
N CYS A 158 -39.88 2.38 -12.71
CA CYS A 158 -38.85 2.60 -13.70
C CYS A 158 -38.39 4.08 -13.69
N ALA A 159 -37.06 4.31 -13.66
CA ALA A 159 -36.32 5.42 -14.29
C ALA A 159 -35.04 5.86 -13.53
N ASN A 160 -34.20 4.96 -13.03
CA ASN A 160 -32.84 5.33 -12.61
C ASN A 160 -31.80 4.45 -13.33
N PRO A 161 -30.78 5.03 -14.00
CA PRO A 161 -29.74 4.26 -14.66
C PRO A 161 -28.99 3.46 -13.60
N VAL A 162 -28.85 2.14 -13.84
CA VAL A 162 -28.09 1.23 -12.99
C VAL A 162 -26.65 1.76 -12.89
N ARG A 163 -26.35 2.49 -11.82
CA ARG A 163 -24.97 2.95 -11.56
C ARG A 163 -24.14 1.73 -11.17
N PRO A 164 -22.92 1.57 -11.74
CA PRO A 164 -22.02 0.51 -11.31
C PRO A 164 -21.68 0.70 -9.82
N PRO A 165 -21.44 -0.40 -9.08
CA PRO A 165 -21.03 -0.32 -7.67
C PRO A 165 -19.77 0.54 -7.54
N CYS A 166 -19.67 1.28 -6.44
CA CYS A 166 -18.52 2.16 -6.20
C CYS A 166 -17.22 1.35 -6.18
N LYS A 167 -16.16 1.89 -6.80
CA LYS A 167 -14.83 1.25 -6.79
C LYS A 167 -14.11 1.57 -5.48
N PHE A 168 -13.81 0.56 -4.68
CA PHE A 168 -12.97 0.72 -3.50
C PHE A 168 -11.66 1.46 -3.84
N PRO A 169 -11.20 2.44 -3.03
CA PRO A 169 -11.75 2.92 -1.75
C PRO A 169 -12.68 4.15 -1.86
N SER A 170 -13.09 4.54 -3.08
CA SER A 170 -13.77 5.82 -3.35
C SER A 170 -15.23 5.65 -3.78
N HIS A 171 -16.11 6.52 -3.30
CA HIS A 171 -17.48 6.62 -3.78
C HIS A 171 -17.59 7.52 -5.01
N SER A 172 -18.48 7.20 -5.95
CA SER A 172 -18.86 8.13 -7.02
C SER A 172 -19.56 9.36 -6.44
N GLU A 173 -19.39 10.53 -7.06
CA GLU A 173 -20.06 11.75 -6.60
C GLU A 173 -21.59 11.57 -6.48
N GLY A 174 -22.12 11.94 -5.32
CA GLY A 174 -23.55 11.80 -5.00
C GLY A 174 -23.99 10.37 -4.63
N CYS A 175 -23.07 9.46 -4.29
CA CYS A 175 -23.44 8.16 -3.73
C CYS A 175 -24.22 8.35 -2.41
N PRO A 176 -25.46 7.81 -2.29
CA PRO A 176 -26.27 7.94 -1.08
C PRO A 176 -25.66 7.21 0.13
N TYR A 177 -24.74 6.27 -0.11
CA TYR A 177 -24.02 5.52 0.91
C TYR A 177 -22.62 6.07 1.21
N SER A 178 -22.21 7.14 0.51
CA SER A 178 -21.00 7.88 0.89
C SER A 178 -21.25 8.49 2.26
N TYR A 179 -20.39 8.18 3.22
CA TYR A 179 -20.46 8.78 4.54
C TYR A 179 -20.35 10.30 4.44
N LYS A 180 -21.42 11.00 4.83
CA LYS A 180 -21.43 12.45 5.02
C LYS A 180 -21.45 12.72 6.52
N PRO A 181 -20.57 13.58 7.06
CA PRO A 181 -20.53 13.90 8.49
C PRO A 181 -21.82 14.49 9.08
N GLN A 182 -22.86 14.75 8.28
CA GLN A 182 -24.04 15.55 8.65
C GLN A 182 -25.41 14.85 8.50
N SER A 183 -25.50 13.54 8.29
CA SER A 183 -26.81 12.86 8.30
C SER A 183 -27.08 12.22 9.66
N ILE A 184 -27.84 12.94 10.49
CA ILE A 184 -28.34 12.46 11.78
C ILE A 184 -29.75 11.90 11.59
N HIS A 185 -30.00 10.75 12.22
CA HIS A 185 -31.26 10.02 12.43
C HIS A 185 -31.67 9.04 11.30
N ASP A 186 -31.96 7.79 11.67
CA ASP A 186 -32.41 6.64 10.87
C ASP A 186 -31.38 5.78 10.09
N SER A 187 -30.08 6.02 10.22
CA SER A 187 -29.11 5.03 9.73
C SER A 187 -28.92 3.88 10.74
N PRO A 188 -28.95 2.61 10.31
CA PRO A 188 -28.69 1.48 11.20
C PRO A 188 -27.31 1.65 11.84
N VAL A 189 -27.28 1.62 13.17
CA VAL A 189 -26.04 1.65 13.95
C VAL A 189 -25.55 0.23 14.06
N PHE A 190 -24.43 -0.07 13.39
CA PHE A 190 -23.75 -1.35 13.52
C PHE A 190 -22.70 -1.25 14.63
N VAL A 191 -22.74 -2.18 15.58
CA VAL A 191 -21.73 -2.27 16.64
C VAL A 191 -20.73 -3.34 16.25
N ILE A 192 -19.51 -2.91 15.96
CA ILE A 192 -18.39 -3.81 15.68
C ILE A 192 -17.70 -4.13 17.00
N LEU A 193 -17.85 -5.37 17.46
CA LEU A 193 -17.16 -5.87 18.66
C LEU A 193 -15.90 -6.61 18.23
N ILE A 194 -14.80 -6.33 18.92
CA ILE A 194 -13.50 -6.98 18.68
C ILE A 194 -12.98 -7.53 20.01
N GLU A 195 -12.95 -8.86 20.11
CA GLU A 195 -12.39 -9.58 21.25
C GLU A 195 -11.35 -10.59 20.74
N ASN A 196 -10.11 -10.53 21.24
CA ASN A 196 -9.04 -11.48 20.91
C ASN A 196 -8.88 -11.75 19.40
N ASP A 197 -8.77 -10.67 18.60
CA ASP A 197 -8.66 -10.71 17.13
C ASP A 197 -9.84 -11.37 16.39
N LYS A 198 -10.95 -11.66 17.07
CA LYS A 198 -12.22 -12.05 16.46
C LYS A 198 -13.16 -10.85 16.39
N MET A 199 -13.67 -10.61 15.18
CA MET A 199 -14.65 -9.58 14.89
C MET A 199 -16.06 -10.17 14.83
N SER A 200 -17.01 -9.51 15.48
CA SER A 200 -18.44 -9.72 15.28
C SER A 200 -19.14 -8.39 14.97
N VAL A 201 -20.15 -8.44 14.11
CA VAL A 201 -21.01 -7.30 13.79
C VAL A 201 -22.38 -7.61 14.39
N GLN A 202 -22.83 -6.76 15.31
CA GLN A 202 -24.19 -6.75 15.85
C GLN A 202 -25.03 -5.65 15.21
#